data_AF-A0A085U072-F1
#
_entry.id   AF-A0A085U072-F1
#
_cell.length_a   1.000
_cell.length_b   1.000
_cell.length_c   1.000
_cell.angle_alpha   90.00
_cell.angle_beta   90.00
_cell.angle_gamma   90.00
#
_symmetry.space_group_name_H-M   'P 1'
#
loop_
_entity.id
_entity.type
_entity.pdbx_description
1 polymer ?
#
loop_
_entity_poly.entity_id
_entity_poly.type
_entity_poly.pdbx_seq_one_letter_code
_entity_poly.pdbx_strand_id
1 'polypeptide(L)'
;MTFPIYDSGIASGLLSGVLFGYALEAAGFGSSRKLTAQFSLRDFAVFKVMFTAVIVAAIGLYVLRSAGVIGVNAVYIPTTFYWAILAGGALIGAGFAMGGYCPGTSVVGIASGRIDAVVFAIGMVLGTTVFAAVFDPLTSFYFAAKGPDAQTLPQLFGVPEWVVLLALVIIAAVGFRLGTIVERSRGGPLTAEEVCAPDDELDDHALRGSGRSAMHG
;
A
#
# COMPACT_ATOMS: atom_id res chain seq x y z
N MET A 1 -3.48 -34.37 -2.55
CA MET A 1 -4.63 -34.02 -3.42
C MET A 1 -4.45 -32.59 -3.85
N THR A 2 -3.98 -32.39 -5.08
CA THR A 2 -3.72 -31.07 -5.66
C THR A 2 -5.07 -30.44 -5.97
N PHE A 3 -5.51 -29.48 -5.16
CA PHE A 3 -6.70 -28.70 -5.46
C PHE A 3 -6.49 -28.02 -6.84
N PRO A 4 -7.52 -27.95 -7.70
CA PRO A 4 -7.44 -27.31 -9.02
C PRO A 4 -7.15 -25.79 -8.97
N ILE A 5 -6.98 -25.23 -7.78
CA ILE A 5 -6.55 -23.84 -7.51
C ILE A 5 -5.01 -23.73 -7.45
N TYR A 6 -4.29 -24.85 -7.28
CA TYR A 6 -2.82 -24.88 -7.21
C TYR A 6 -2.16 -25.01 -8.59
N ASP A 7 -2.89 -24.76 -9.68
CA ASP A 7 -2.24 -24.55 -10.97
C ASP A 7 -1.60 -23.16 -10.94
N SER A 8 -0.27 -23.10 -10.81
CA SER A 8 0.53 -21.86 -10.96
C SER A 8 0.52 -21.31 -12.39
N GLY A 9 -0.50 -21.65 -13.17
CA GLY A 9 -0.72 -21.21 -14.53
C GLY A 9 -1.37 -19.82 -14.60
N ILE A 10 -1.58 -19.37 -15.84
CA ILE A 10 -2.10 -18.04 -16.15
C ILE A 10 -3.50 -17.81 -15.54
N ALA A 11 -4.32 -18.86 -15.43
CA ALA A 11 -5.70 -18.75 -14.95
C ALA A 11 -5.79 -18.34 -13.48
N SER A 12 -4.96 -18.89 -12.59
CA SER A 12 -4.96 -18.54 -11.16
C SER A 12 -4.43 -17.12 -10.93
N GLY A 13 -3.42 -16.71 -11.71
CA GLY A 13 -2.91 -15.34 -11.72
C GLY A 13 -3.96 -14.33 -12.19
N LEU A 14 -4.70 -14.64 -13.27
CA LEU A 14 -5.76 -13.79 -13.78
C LEU A 14 -6.92 -13.68 -12.78
N LEU A 15 -7.35 -14.80 -12.19
CA LEU A 15 -8.40 -14.80 -11.16
C LEU A 15 -7.98 -13.98 -9.93
N SER A 16 -6.74 -14.17 -9.46
CA SER A 16 -6.22 -13.41 -8.31
C SER A 16 -6.13 -11.92 -8.62
N GLY A 17 -5.70 -11.55 -9.84
CA GLY A 17 -5.65 -10.16 -10.29
C GLY A 17 -7.04 -9.52 -10.37
N VAL A 18 -8.04 -10.23 -10.90
CA VAL A 18 -9.43 -9.74 -10.95
C VAL A 18 -10.01 -9.57 -9.54
N LEU A 19 -9.81 -10.53 -8.65
CA LEU A 19 -10.27 -10.44 -7.26
C LEU A 19 -9.59 -9.29 -6.51
N PHE A 20 -8.28 -9.12 -6.70
CA PHE A 20 -7.53 -8.03 -6.10
C PHE A 20 -7.97 -6.66 -6.63
N GLY A 21 -8.13 -6.53 -7.96
CA GLY A 21 -8.63 -5.31 -8.58
C GLY A 21 -10.05 -4.95 -8.13
N TYR A 22 -10.94 -5.95 -8.04
CA TYR A 22 -12.29 -5.77 -7.51
C TYR A 22 -12.28 -5.26 -6.06
N ALA A 23 -11.43 -5.84 -5.20
CA ALA A 23 -11.32 -5.41 -3.81
C ALA A 23 -10.79 -3.97 -3.69
N LEU A 24 -9.81 -3.59 -4.51
CA LEU A 24 -9.26 -2.22 -4.55
C LEU A 24 -10.29 -1.20 -5.06
N GLU A 25 -11.07 -1.55 -6.08
CA GLU A 25 -12.12 -0.68 -6.61
C GLU A 25 -13.28 -0.55 -5.62
N ALA A 26 -13.71 -1.65 -4.99
CA ALA A 26 -14.71 -1.63 -3.94
C ALA A 26 -14.27 -0.80 -2.72
N ALA A 27 -12.97 -0.74 -2.42
CA ALA A 27 -12.41 0.13 -1.38
C ALA A 27 -12.35 1.62 -1.81
N GLY A 28 -12.60 1.93 -3.08
CA GLY A 28 -12.52 3.28 -3.65
C GLY A 28 -11.08 3.79 -3.81
N PHE A 29 -10.09 2.88 -3.88
CA PHE A 29 -8.68 3.24 -4.07
C PHE A 29 -8.33 3.55 -5.53
N GLY A 30 -9.30 3.52 -6.44
CA GLY A 30 -9.14 4.07 -7.79
C GLY A 30 -9.03 5.60 -7.84
N SER A 31 -9.26 6.32 -6.74
CA SER A 31 -9.24 7.80 -6.71
C SER A 31 -7.95 8.38 -6.11
N SER A 32 -7.21 9.21 -6.88
CA SER A 32 -6.04 9.95 -6.38
C SER A 32 -6.36 10.79 -5.15
N ARG A 33 -7.53 11.43 -5.11
CA ARG A 33 -7.89 12.33 -4.01
C ARG A 33 -7.93 11.61 -2.67
N LYS A 34 -8.48 10.39 -2.67
CA LYS A 34 -8.57 9.55 -1.46
C LYS A 34 -7.20 9.05 -1.02
N LEU A 35 -6.31 8.75 -1.97
CA LEU A 35 -4.94 8.31 -1.70
C LEU A 35 -4.06 9.46 -1.19
N THR A 36 -4.12 10.64 -1.83
CA THR A 36 -3.34 11.82 -1.43
C THR A 36 -3.83 12.43 -0.12
N ALA A 37 -5.12 12.25 0.22
CA ALA A 37 -5.68 12.69 1.51
C ALA A 37 -4.98 12.06 2.73
N GLN A 38 -4.38 10.88 2.56
CA GLN A 38 -3.55 10.26 3.61
C GLN A 38 -2.32 11.12 3.96
N PHE A 39 -1.66 11.71 2.95
CA PHE A 39 -0.50 12.58 3.17
C PHE A 39 -0.88 13.93 3.79
N SER A 40 -2.13 14.37 3.58
CA SER A 40 -2.69 15.56 4.24
C SER A 40 -3.12 15.30 5.69
N LEU A 41 -2.98 14.06 6.20
CA LEU A 41 -3.39 13.64 7.54
C LEU A 41 -4.89 13.91 7.83
N ARG A 42 -5.72 13.98 6.78
CA ARG A 42 -7.18 14.10 6.92
C ARG A 42 -7.84 12.74 7.02
N ASP A 43 -7.41 11.80 6.19
CA ASP A 43 -8.05 10.48 6.06
C ASP A 43 -7.03 9.36 6.31
N PHE A 44 -7.25 8.55 7.36
CA PHE A 44 -6.38 7.42 7.70
C PHE A 44 -6.94 6.08 7.24
N ALA A 45 -8.02 6.06 6.44
CA ALA A 45 -8.68 4.84 6.00
C ALA A 45 -7.74 3.95 5.18
N VAL A 46 -6.96 4.51 4.24
CA VAL A 46 -6.02 3.76 3.41
C VAL A 46 -4.97 3.05 4.27
N PHE A 47 -4.35 3.76 5.22
CA PHE A 47 -3.38 3.19 6.15
C PHE A 47 -3.97 2.05 6.98
N LYS A 48 -5.19 2.24 7.51
CA LYS A 48 -5.89 1.21 8.30
C LYS A 48 -6.17 -0.04 7.47
N VAL A 49 -6.71 0.11 6.26
CA VAL A 49 -7.05 -1.01 5.37
C VAL A 49 -5.78 -1.79 4.99
N MET A 50 -4.71 -1.10 4.58
CA MET A 50 -3.44 -1.74 4.22
C MET A 50 -2.84 -2.51 5.40
N PHE A 51 -2.82 -1.92 6.61
CA PHE A 51 -2.29 -2.60 7.79
C PHE A 51 -3.10 -3.86 8.15
N THR A 52 -4.44 -3.77 8.09
CA THR A 52 -5.32 -4.92 8.32
C THR A 52 -5.11 -6.02 7.27
N ALA A 53 -4.95 -5.66 5.99
CA ALA A 53 -4.70 -6.62 4.91
C ALA A 53 -3.37 -7.36 5.12
N VAL A 54 -2.30 -6.65 5.55
CA VAL A 54 -1.00 -7.26 5.86
C VAL A 54 -1.11 -8.28 6.99
N ILE A 55 -1.86 -7.98 8.06
CA ILE A 55 -2.06 -8.91 9.18
C ILE A 55 -2.84 -10.15 8.75
N VAL A 56 -3.94 -9.94 8.03
CA VAL A 56 -4.78 -11.04 7.52
C VAL A 56 -3.95 -11.95 6.62
N ALA A 57 -3.12 -11.37 5.73
CA ALA A 57 -2.21 -12.12 4.88
C ALA A 57 -1.14 -12.88 5.70
N ALA A 58 -0.52 -12.26 6.71
CA ALA A 58 0.50 -12.87 7.53
C ALA A 58 -0.05 -14.07 8.35
N ILE A 59 -1.22 -13.90 8.98
CA ILE A 59 -1.90 -14.97 9.72
C ILE A 59 -2.36 -16.06 8.75
N GLY A 60 -2.95 -15.69 7.61
CA GLY A 60 -3.41 -16.65 6.59
C GLY A 60 -2.26 -17.50 6.06
N LEU A 61 -1.10 -16.89 5.79
CA LEU A 61 0.09 -17.60 5.34
C LEU A 61 0.62 -18.55 6.42
N TYR A 62 0.65 -18.14 7.68
CA TYR A 62 1.03 -19.00 8.80
C TYR A 62 0.11 -20.22 8.97
N VAL A 63 -1.21 -20.01 8.85
CA VAL A 63 -2.20 -21.09 8.91
C VAL A 63 -2.04 -22.04 7.73
N LEU A 64 -1.89 -21.55 6.50
CA LEU A 64 -1.68 -22.42 5.33
C LEU A 64 -0.36 -23.19 5.40
N ARG A 65 0.69 -22.58 5.95
CA ARG A 65 1.99 -23.24 6.17
C ARG A 65 1.88 -24.33 7.24
N SER A 66 1.21 -24.05 8.36
CA SER A 66 1.02 -25.04 9.45
C SER A 66 0.06 -26.17 9.07
N ALA A 67 -0.92 -25.91 8.21
CA ALA A 67 -1.80 -26.92 7.63
C ALA A 67 -1.13 -27.77 6.52
N GLY A 68 0.11 -27.47 6.14
CA GLY A 68 0.86 -28.22 5.12
C GLY A 68 0.37 -27.99 3.68
N VAL A 69 -0.44 -26.95 3.46
CA VAL A 69 -0.99 -26.61 2.13
C VAL A 69 0.04 -25.85 1.29
N ILE A 70 0.88 -25.02 1.93
CA ILE A 70 1.96 -24.27 1.28
C ILE A 70 3.31 -24.83 1.75
N GLY A 71 4.15 -25.26 0.79
CA GLY A 71 5.52 -25.69 1.07
C GLY A 71 6.42 -24.53 1.48
N VAL A 72 7.40 -24.80 2.34
CA VAL A 72 8.32 -23.77 2.91
C VAL A 72 9.10 -22.99 1.83
N ASN A 73 9.24 -23.56 0.63
CA ASN A 73 9.94 -22.96 -0.52
C ASN A 73 9.02 -22.25 -1.52
N ALA A 74 7.71 -22.19 -1.28
CA ALA A 74 6.76 -21.51 -2.17
C ALA A 74 6.74 -19.98 -1.97
N VAL A 75 7.34 -19.49 -0.87
CA VAL A 75 7.39 -18.06 -0.54
C VAL A 75 8.81 -17.57 -0.75
N TYR A 76 8.99 -16.70 -1.75
CA TYR A 76 10.27 -16.04 -1.98
C TYR A 76 10.46 -14.89 -0.98
N ILE A 77 11.54 -14.97 -0.19
CA ILE A 77 11.92 -13.91 0.75
C ILE A 77 13.05 -13.10 0.11
N PRO A 78 12.82 -11.82 -0.24
CA PRO A 78 13.85 -11.01 -0.86
C PRO A 78 14.98 -10.71 0.12
N THR A 79 16.23 -10.71 -0.38
CA THR A 79 17.38 -10.23 0.38
C THR A 79 17.27 -8.73 0.61
N THR A 80 17.57 -8.27 1.82
CA THR A 80 17.51 -6.87 2.20
C THR A 80 18.77 -6.13 1.76
N PHE A 81 18.64 -5.19 0.83
CA PHE A 81 19.68 -4.24 0.44
C PHE A 81 19.39 -2.88 1.05
N TYR A 82 20.05 -2.53 2.15
CA TYR A 82 19.64 -1.39 2.98
C TYR A 82 19.66 -0.06 2.22
N TRP A 83 20.73 0.23 1.47
CA TRP A 83 20.83 1.46 0.68
C TRP A 83 19.85 1.51 -0.47
N ALA A 84 19.67 0.39 -1.18
CA ALA A 84 18.74 0.31 -2.30
C ALA A 84 17.28 0.45 -1.84
N ILE A 85 16.92 -0.17 -0.71
CA ILE A 85 15.57 -0.05 -0.12
C ILE A 85 15.32 1.37 0.36
N LEU A 86 16.29 2.01 1.02
CA LEU A 86 16.13 3.38 1.50
C LEU A 86 15.96 4.37 0.35
N ALA A 87 16.85 4.32 -0.65
CA ALA A 87 16.81 5.20 -1.81
C ALA A 87 15.56 4.94 -2.68
N GLY A 88 15.28 3.67 -2.99
CA GLY A 88 14.11 3.26 -3.77
C GLY A 88 12.79 3.58 -3.06
N GLY A 89 12.72 3.32 -1.75
CA GLY A 89 11.56 3.66 -0.93
C GLY A 89 11.30 5.16 -0.86
N ALA A 90 12.35 5.97 -0.75
CA ALA A 90 12.23 7.43 -0.80
C ALA A 90 11.73 7.92 -2.17
N LEU A 91 12.26 7.38 -3.28
CA LEU A 91 11.84 7.74 -4.64
C LEU A 91 10.40 7.33 -4.93
N ILE A 92 10.02 6.10 -4.58
CA ILE A 92 8.64 5.61 -4.72
C ILE A 92 7.69 6.42 -3.83
N GLY A 93 8.10 6.73 -2.60
CA GLY A 93 7.33 7.55 -1.67
C GLY A 93 7.10 8.96 -2.20
N ALA A 94 8.13 9.62 -2.74
CA ALA A 94 8.01 10.93 -3.37
C ALA A 94 7.11 10.87 -4.61
N GLY A 95 7.26 9.85 -5.46
CA GLY A 95 6.40 9.62 -6.62
C GLY A 95 4.93 9.42 -6.24
N PHE A 96 4.67 8.66 -5.16
CA PHE A 96 3.32 8.46 -4.64
C PHE A 96 2.73 9.76 -4.07
N ALA A 97 3.51 10.54 -3.33
CA ALA A 97 3.07 11.82 -2.78
C ALA A 97 2.73 12.84 -3.87
N MET A 98 3.47 12.86 -4.98
CA MET A 98 3.21 13.75 -6.12
C MET A 98 2.08 13.24 -7.03
N GLY A 99 2.08 11.94 -7.35
CA GLY A 99 1.17 11.35 -8.34
C GLY A 99 -0.15 10.84 -7.77
N GLY A 100 -0.26 10.68 -6.45
CA GLY A 100 -1.48 10.23 -5.79
C GLY A 100 -1.88 8.79 -6.11
N TYR A 101 -1.01 7.98 -6.73
CA TYR A 101 -1.23 6.57 -7.00
C TYR A 101 -0.04 5.72 -6.59
N CYS A 102 -0.32 4.49 -6.15
CA CYS A 102 0.67 3.44 -6.01
C CYS A 102 0.56 2.46 -7.21
N PRO A 103 1.54 1.57 -7.43
CA PRO A 103 1.58 0.78 -8.65
C PRO A 103 0.39 -0.17 -8.84
N GLY A 104 -0.22 -0.65 -7.76
CA GLY A 104 -1.45 -1.46 -7.83
C GLY A 104 -2.69 -0.61 -8.11
N THR A 105 -2.82 0.53 -7.42
CA THR A 105 -4.00 1.41 -7.57
C THR A 105 -4.03 2.16 -8.88
N SER A 106 -2.88 2.41 -9.52
CA SER A 106 -2.84 3.04 -10.84
C SER A 106 -3.47 2.15 -11.91
N VAL A 107 -3.27 0.83 -11.84
CA VAL A 107 -3.91 -0.11 -12.79
C VAL A 107 -5.42 -0.12 -12.59
N VAL A 108 -5.88 -0.09 -11.33
CA VAL A 108 -7.31 0.04 -11.00
C VAL A 108 -7.87 1.37 -11.50
N GLY A 109 -7.19 2.49 -11.25
CA GLY A 109 -7.60 3.81 -11.72
C GLY A 109 -7.67 3.91 -13.25
N ILE A 110 -6.79 3.24 -13.99
CA ILE A 110 -6.89 3.11 -15.45
C ILE A 110 -8.16 2.34 -15.84
N ALA A 111 -8.44 1.22 -15.17
CA ALA A 111 -9.65 0.43 -15.43
C ALA A 111 -10.94 1.20 -15.10
N SER A 112 -10.91 2.09 -14.11
CA SER A 112 -12.00 3.01 -13.78
C SER A 112 -12.10 4.23 -14.70
N GLY A 113 -11.22 4.36 -15.71
CA GLY A 113 -11.26 5.41 -16.72
C GLY A 113 -10.64 6.75 -16.31
N ARG A 114 -9.79 6.78 -15.27
CA ARG A 114 -9.14 8.03 -14.83
C ARG A 114 -7.88 8.34 -15.64
N ILE A 115 -7.86 9.53 -16.25
CA ILE A 115 -6.72 10.00 -17.06
C ILE A 115 -5.47 10.19 -16.20
N ASP A 116 -5.61 10.70 -14.97
CA ASP A 116 -4.49 10.89 -14.04
C ASP A 116 -3.73 9.58 -13.77
N ALA A 117 -4.48 8.46 -13.70
CA ALA A 117 -3.90 7.13 -13.48
C ALA A 117 -3.09 6.65 -14.70
N VAL A 118 -3.53 7.00 -15.91
CA VAL A 118 -2.81 6.69 -17.16
C VAL A 118 -1.49 7.43 -17.20
N VAL A 119 -1.48 8.73 -16.88
CA VAL A 119 -0.26 9.55 -16.84
C VAL A 119 0.74 8.97 -15.83
N PHE A 120 0.25 8.61 -14.63
CA PHE A 120 1.08 7.98 -13.62
C PHE A 120 1.65 6.63 -14.08
N ALA A 121 0.84 5.79 -14.71
CA ALA A 121 1.28 4.49 -15.20
C ALA A 121 2.34 4.61 -16.30
N ILE A 122 2.22 5.56 -17.22
CA ILE A 122 3.25 5.85 -18.23
C ILE A 122 4.55 6.27 -17.53
N GLY A 123 4.46 7.20 -16.57
CA GLY A 123 5.62 7.63 -15.77
C GLY A 123 6.30 6.48 -15.04
N MET A 124 5.53 5.54 -14.49
CA MET A 124 6.05 4.35 -13.82
C MET A 124 6.77 3.41 -14.79
N VAL A 125 6.19 3.15 -15.97
CA VAL A 125 6.81 2.31 -17.00
C VAL A 125 8.12 2.94 -17.45
N LEU A 126 8.11 4.22 -17.79
CA LEU A 126 9.32 4.96 -18.19
C LEU A 126 10.38 4.97 -17.08
N GLY A 127 9.99 5.26 -15.84
CA GLY A 127 10.90 5.24 -14.69
C GLY A 127 11.54 3.88 -14.47
N THR A 128 10.75 2.81 -14.59
CA THR A 128 11.24 1.43 -14.46
C THR A 128 12.18 1.06 -15.60
N THR A 129 11.88 1.46 -16.84
CA THR A 129 12.76 1.20 -17.99
C THR A 129 14.08 1.97 -17.90
N VAL A 130 14.04 3.22 -17.45
CA VAL A 130 15.24 4.04 -17.24
C VAL A 130 16.08 3.43 -16.12
N PHE A 131 15.44 3.05 -15.01
CA PHE A 131 16.14 2.37 -13.91
C PHE A 131 16.81 1.07 -14.37
N ALA A 132 16.11 0.25 -15.17
CA ALA A 132 16.66 -0.98 -15.72
C ALA A 132 17.88 -0.73 -16.63
N ALA A 133 17.85 0.33 -17.45
CA ALA A 133 18.99 0.70 -18.31
C ALA A 133 20.19 1.26 -17.53
N VAL A 134 19.93 1.94 -16.41
CA VAL A 134 20.94 2.58 -15.56
C VAL A 134 21.38 1.66 -14.41
N PHE A 135 20.86 0.44 -14.34
CA PHE A 135 21.15 -0.49 -13.24
C PHE A 135 22.63 -0.89 -13.18
N ASP A 136 23.26 -1.17 -14.33
CA ASP A 136 24.66 -1.61 -14.41
C ASP A 136 25.64 -0.69 -13.66
N PRO A 137 25.66 0.64 -13.88
CA PRO A 137 26.52 1.54 -13.10
C PRO A 137 26.08 1.71 -11.63
N LEU A 138 24.79 1.52 -11.32
CA LEU A 138 24.26 1.60 -9.96
C LEU A 138 24.55 0.35 -9.11
N THR A 139 25.00 -0.73 -9.74
CA THR A 139 25.35 -2.00 -9.10
C THR A 139 26.28 -1.84 -7.89
N SER A 140 27.28 -0.95 -7.98
CA SER A 140 28.23 -0.72 -6.88
C SER A 140 27.56 -0.14 -5.63
N PHE A 141 26.63 0.81 -5.82
CA PHE A 141 25.83 1.39 -4.75
C PHE A 141 24.77 0.40 -4.23
N TYR A 142 24.15 -0.36 -5.15
CA TYR A 142 23.11 -1.34 -4.83
C TYR A 142 23.62 -2.46 -3.91
N PHE A 143 24.83 -2.98 -4.17
CA PHE A 143 25.43 -4.05 -3.39
C PHE A 143 26.30 -3.59 -2.21
N ALA A 144 26.57 -2.28 -2.07
CA ALA A 144 27.44 -1.74 -1.02
C ALA A 144 26.97 -2.06 0.42
N ALA A 145 25.66 -2.22 0.65
CA ALA A 145 25.11 -2.64 1.93
C ALA A 145 24.15 -3.82 1.76
N LYS A 146 24.68 -4.92 1.20
CA LYS A 146 23.98 -6.21 1.18
C LYS A 146 23.78 -6.69 2.61
N GLY A 147 22.54 -6.75 3.06
CA GLY A 147 22.14 -7.39 4.30
C GLY A 147 22.14 -8.93 4.19
N PRO A 148 21.93 -9.63 5.31
CA PRO A 148 21.87 -11.08 5.33
C PRO A 148 20.77 -11.63 4.41
N ASP A 149 21.07 -12.73 3.71
CA ASP A 149 20.18 -13.32 2.71
C ASP A 149 18.90 -13.89 3.37
N ALA A 150 17.75 -13.59 2.77
CA ALA A 150 16.43 -14.13 3.12
C ALA A 150 16.04 -14.06 4.61
N GLN A 151 16.37 -12.96 5.32
CA GLN A 151 15.98 -12.82 6.72
C GLN A 151 14.51 -12.45 6.92
N THR A 152 13.85 -13.22 7.79
CA THR A 152 12.51 -12.94 8.31
C THR A 152 12.58 -12.39 9.74
N LEU A 153 11.54 -11.67 10.17
CA LEU A 153 11.45 -11.12 11.53
C LEU A 153 11.68 -12.18 12.63
N PRO A 154 11.10 -13.40 12.57
CA PRO A 154 11.37 -14.45 13.56
C PRO A 154 12.85 -14.85 13.63
N GLN A 155 13.54 -14.87 12.50
CA GLN A 155 14.97 -15.24 12.42
C GLN A 155 15.88 -14.12 12.94
N LEU A 156 15.52 -12.85 12.74
CA LEU A 156 16.28 -11.71 13.24
C LEU A 156 16.19 -11.58 14.77
N PHE A 157 15.00 -11.79 15.33
CA PHE A 157 14.74 -11.65 16.76
C PHE A 157 14.91 -12.97 17.55
N GLY A 158 15.11 -14.11 16.87
CA GLY A 158 15.24 -15.42 17.51
C GLY A 158 13.97 -15.88 18.25
N VAL A 159 12.83 -15.28 17.95
CA VAL A 159 11.53 -15.56 18.59
C VAL A 159 10.67 -16.43 17.68
N PRO A 160 9.77 -17.24 18.24
CA PRO A 160 8.90 -18.07 17.43
C PRO A 160 7.89 -17.22 16.64
N GLU A 161 7.53 -17.68 15.45
CA GLU A 161 6.70 -16.95 14.47
C GLU A 161 5.35 -16.48 15.04
N TRP A 162 4.74 -17.25 15.93
CA TRP A 162 3.49 -16.89 16.59
C TRP A 162 3.62 -15.67 17.51
N VAL A 163 4.78 -15.44 18.13
CA VAL A 163 5.04 -14.25 18.97
C VAL A 163 5.11 -13.00 18.09
N VAL A 164 5.75 -13.09 16.93
CA VAL A 164 5.82 -11.99 15.96
C VAL A 164 4.42 -11.65 15.44
N LEU A 165 3.62 -12.67 15.12
CA LEU A 165 2.23 -12.46 14.68
C LEU A 165 1.37 -11.80 15.77
N LEU A 166 1.47 -12.26 17.02
CA LEU A 166 0.76 -11.62 18.14
C LEU A 166 1.19 -10.17 18.35
N ALA A 167 2.50 -9.90 18.32
CA ALA A 167 3.01 -8.53 18.42
C ALA A 167 2.48 -7.64 17.30
N LEU A 168 2.45 -8.14 16.06
CA LEU A 168 1.95 -7.41 14.89
C LEU A 168 0.45 -7.11 15.02
N VAL A 169 -0.35 -8.06 15.51
CA VAL A 169 -1.78 -7.86 15.83
C VAL A 169 -1.96 -6.80 16.92
N ILE A 170 -1.14 -6.80 17.98
CA ILE A 170 -1.22 -5.80 19.05
C ILE A 170 -0.87 -4.41 18.51
N ILE A 171 0.22 -4.29 17.74
CA ILE A 171 0.62 -3.03 17.09
C ILE A 171 -0.51 -2.52 16.20
N ALA A 172 -1.18 -3.41 15.47
CA ALA A 172 -2.34 -3.06 14.65
C ALA A 172 -3.50 -2.51 15.44
N ALA A 173 -3.88 -3.20 16.52
CA ALA A 173 -4.98 -2.78 17.37
C ALA A 173 -4.71 -1.40 17.99
N VAL A 174 -3.46 -1.16 18.40
CA VAL A 174 -3.00 0.14 18.89
C VAL A 174 -3.02 1.19 17.77
N GLY A 175 -2.47 0.88 16.59
CA GLY A 175 -2.46 1.78 15.44
C GLY A 175 -3.87 2.15 14.96
N PHE A 176 -4.80 1.21 14.99
CA PHE A 176 -6.19 1.44 14.64
C PHE A 176 -6.90 2.33 15.67
N ARG A 177 -6.62 2.12 16.97
CA ARG A 177 -7.12 2.98 18.05
C ARG A 177 -6.57 4.41 17.92
N LEU A 178 -5.26 4.56 17.73
CA LEU A 178 -4.62 5.87 17.55
C LEU A 178 -5.12 6.58 16.30
N GLY A 179 -5.18 5.89 15.15
CA GLY A 179 -5.71 6.45 13.91
C GLY A 179 -7.16 6.90 14.06
N THR A 180 -7.99 6.15 14.79
CA THR A 180 -9.40 6.53 15.04
C THR A 180 -9.52 7.72 15.99
N ILE A 181 -8.61 7.87 16.95
CA ILE A 181 -8.56 9.04 17.84
C ILE A 181 -8.15 10.30 17.06
N VAL A 182 -7.11 10.19 16.23
CA VAL A 182 -6.61 11.31 15.42
C VAL A 182 -7.63 11.74 14.37
N GLU A 183 -8.27 10.80 13.69
CA GLU A 183 -9.30 11.07 12.68
C GLU A 183 -10.55 11.72 13.28
N ARG A 184 -10.95 11.34 14.51
CA ARG A 184 -12.01 12.03 15.27
C ARG A 184 -11.65 13.47 15.64
N SER A 185 -10.38 13.77 15.83
CA SER A 185 -9.92 15.13 16.18
C SER A 185 -9.76 16.05 14.96
N ARG A 186 -9.73 15.51 13.73
CA ARG A 186 -9.38 16.25 12.50
C ARG A 186 -10.45 16.30 11.41
N GLY A 187 -11.69 15.88 11.72
CA GLY A 187 -12.84 16.11 10.84
C GLY A 187 -13.47 14.85 10.22
N GLY A 188 -12.98 13.65 10.55
CA GLY A 188 -13.55 12.38 10.07
C GLY A 188 -13.06 11.94 8.68
N PRO A 189 -13.36 10.69 8.26
CA PRO A 189 -12.96 10.15 6.97
C PRO A 189 -13.69 10.84 5.81
N LEU A 190 -13.05 10.92 4.64
CA LEU A 190 -13.67 11.54 3.47
C LEU A 190 -14.89 10.72 3.03
N THR A 191 -16.02 11.41 2.91
CA THR A 191 -17.29 10.78 2.53
C THR A 191 -17.31 10.59 1.01
N ALA A 192 -18.07 9.60 0.52
CA ALA A 192 -18.17 9.31 -0.91
C ALA A 192 -18.60 10.54 -1.76
N GLU A 193 -19.41 11.44 -1.20
CA GLU A 193 -19.78 12.72 -1.82
C GLU A 193 -18.59 13.67 -1.99
N GLU A 194 -17.69 13.78 -1.01
CA GLU A 194 -16.52 14.66 -1.06
C GLU A 194 -15.44 14.16 -2.03
N VAL A 195 -15.36 12.84 -2.23
CA VAL A 195 -14.44 12.23 -3.21
C VAL A 195 -14.95 12.42 -4.65
N CYS A 196 -16.26 12.59 -4.83
CA CYS A 196 -16.92 12.76 -6.13
C CYS A 196 -17.28 14.22 -6.48
N ALA A 197 -17.13 15.17 -5.55
CA ALA A 197 -17.45 16.58 -5.78
C ALA A 197 -16.49 17.22 -6.82
N PRO A 198 -16.99 18.04 -7.75
CA PRO A 198 -16.16 18.81 -8.69
C PRO A 198 -15.26 19.82 -7.93
N ASP A 199 -14.06 20.11 -8.46
CA ASP A 199 -13.01 20.89 -7.79
C ASP A 199 -13.46 22.29 -7.30
N ASP A 200 -14.50 22.86 -7.91
CA ASP A 200 -14.99 24.21 -7.64
C ASP A 200 -15.73 24.36 -6.28
N GLU A 201 -16.31 23.29 -5.73
CA GLU A 201 -17.05 23.35 -4.46
C GLU A 201 -16.15 23.21 -3.22
N LEU A 202 -14.95 22.64 -3.37
CA LEU A 202 -14.00 22.44 -2.27
C LEU A 202 -13.34 23.75 -1.81
N ASP A 203 -13.10 24.68 -2.73
CA ASP A 203 -12.64 26.03 -2.39
C ASP A 203 -13.74 26.82 -1.65
N ASP A 204 -15.01 26.72 -2.05
CA ASP A 204 -16.10 27.42 -1.35
C ASP A 204 -16.38 26.82 0.04
N HIS A 205 -16.25 25.50 0.23
CA HIS A 205 -16.36 24.87 1.56
C HIS A 205 -15.17 25.20 2.49
N ALA A 206 -13.94 25.27 1.96
CA ALA A 206 -12.77 25.72 2.72
C ALA A 206 -12.87 27.21 3.11
N LEU A 207 -13.38 28.06 2.22
CA LEU A 207 -13.60 29.48 2.48
C LEU A 207 -14.75 29.73 3.47
N ARG A 208 -15.85 28.97 3.39
CA ARG A 208 -16.98 29.08 4.32
C ARG A 208 -16.68 28.52 5.72
N GLY A 209 -15.82 27.50 5.82
CA GLY A 209 -15.33 26.97 7.11
C GLY A 209 -14.42 27.95 7.85
N SER A 210 -13.56 28.67 7.11
CA SER A 210 -12.70 29.74 7.66
C SER A 210 -13.52 30.98 8.08
N GLY A 211 -14.56 31.34 7.32
CA GLY A 211 -15.40 32.51 7.61
C GLY A 211 -16.25 32.42 8.89
N ARG A 212 -16.62 31.22 9.36
CA ARG A 212 -17.39 31.06 10.61
C ARG A 212 -16.53 31.18 11.87
N SER A 213 -15.21 31.02 11.77
CA SER A 213 -14.30 31.16 12.93
C SER A 213 -13.89 32.61 13.22
N ALA A 214 -14.18 33.55 12.32
CA ALA A 214 -13.80 34.96 12.44
C ALA A 214 -14.93 35.89 12.94
N MET A 215 -16.13 35.37 13.21
CA MET A 215 -17.30 36.18 13.61
C MET A 215 -17.80 35.95 15.05
N HIS A 216 -17.09 35.16 15.87
CA HIS A 216 -17.33 35.04 17.31
C HIS A 216 -16.04 35.30 18.10
N GLY A 217 -15.47 36.49 17.87
CA GLY A 217 -14.53 37.14 18.78
C GLY A 217 -15.24 38.27 19.51
#